data_AF-T0TAB3-F1
#
_entry.id   AF-T0TAB3-F1
#
_cell.length_a   1.000
_cell.length_b   1.000
_cell.length_c   1.000
_cell.angle_alpha   90.00
_cell.angle_beta   90.00
_cell.angle_gamma   90.00
#
_symmetry.space_group_name_H-M   'P 1'
#
loop_
_entity.id
_entity.type
_entity.pdbx_description
1 polymer ?
#
loop_
_entity_poly.entity_id
_entity_poly.type
_entity_poly.pdbx_seq_one_letter_code
_entity_poly.pdbx_strand_id
1 'polypeptide(L)'
;MNISDLIDHLAPTIGVIATGWFGMRASKSANLNKSQFGDLKGDLNNIHDSVEAIQQIGESNSGKINELNDKLVVHDEAHLVTMYLRLERDINKELERGYTTVHNSDVIHKMHSSYKKLGGNGYIDALYKKYINLEVRN
;
A
#
# COMPACT_ATOMS: atom_id res chain seq x y z
N MET A 1 -12.18 -1.60 6.65
CA MET A 1 -11.93 -0.58 7.69
C MET A 1 -10.98 0.42 7.06
N ASN A 2 -11.47 1.62 6.78
CA ASN A 2 -10.68 2.66 6.13
C ASN A 2 -9.76 3.31 7.16
N ILE A 3 -8.65 3.92 6.75
CA ILE A 3 -7.69 4.51 7.71
C ILE A 3 -8.30 5.72 8.45
N SER A 4 -9.23 6.43 7.80
CA SER A 4 -10.09 7.43 8.45
C SER A 4 -10.81 6.83 9.67
N ASP A 5 -11.41 5.65 9.52
CA ASP A 5 -12.11 4.96 10.62
C ASP A 5 -11.17 4.64 11.79
N LEU A 6 -9.88 4.39 11.53
CA LEU A 6 -8.88 4.13 12.56
C LEU A 6 -8.49 5.41 13.31
N ILE A 7 -8.36 6.54 12.62
CA ILE A 7 -8.05 7.84 13.22
C ILE A 7 -9.22 8.33 14.07
N ASP A 8 -10.44 8.25 13.52
CA ASP A 8 -11.68 8.64 14.19
C ASP A 8 -11.90 7.83 15.48
N HIS A 9 -11.41 6.59 15.53
CA HIS A 9 -11.49 5.73 16.71
C HIS A 9 -10.38 6.02 17.75
N LEU A 10 -9.19 6.42 17.30
CA LEU A 10 -8.04 6.64 18.17
C LEU A 10 -7.99 8.05 18.76
N ALA A 11 -8.46 9.08 18.06
CA ALA A 11 -8.46 10.46 18.55
C ALA A 11 -9.19 10.64 19.90
N PRO A 12 -10.40 10.07 20.12
CA PRO A 12 -11.06 10.09 21.43
C PRO A 12 -10.24 9.40 22.51
N THR A 13 -9.61 8.28 22.19
CA THR A 13 -8.79 7.50 23.14
C THR A 13 -7.56 8.28 23.60
N ILE A 14 -6.89 8.98 22.68
CA ILE A 14 -5.74 9.84 23.00
C ILE A 14 -6.19 11.03 23.86
N GLY A 15 -7.34 11.64 23.57
CA GLY A 15 -7.93 12.69 24.40
C GLY A 15 -8.28 12.22 25.83
N VAL A 16 -8.77 10.99 25.97
CA VAL A 16 -9.03 10.35 27.27
C VAL A 16 -7.73 10.06 28.03
N ILE A 17 -6.67 9.61 27.35
CA ILE A 17 -5.35 9.37 27.98
C ILE A 17 -4.75 10.69 28.49
N ALA A 18 -4.82 11.75 27.67
CA ALA A 18 -4.36 13.08 28.05
C ALA A 18 -5.13 13.56 29.29
N THR A 19 -6.47 13.63 29.23
CA THR A 19 -7.31 14.09 30.35
C THR A 19 -7.17 13.22 31.61
N GLY A 20 -6.98 11.91 31.46
CA GLY A 20 -6.71 10.99 32.57
C GLY A 20 -5.36 11.25 33.24
N TRP A 21 -4.31 11.49 32.46
CA TRP A 21 -3.00 11.92 32.98
C TRP A 21 -3.10 13.25 33.74
N PHE A 22 -3.89 14.21 33.22
CA PHE A 22 -4.17 15.47 33.90
C PHE A 22 -4.92 15.29 35.20
N GLY A 23 -6.02 14.53 35.19
CA GLY A 23 -6.79 14.23 36.40
C GLY A 23 -5.95 13.55 37.47
N MET A 24 -5.06 12.62 37.07
CA MET A 24 -4.15 11.93 37.99
C MET A 24 -3.09 12.88 38.57
N ARG A 25 -2.49 13.75 37.76
CA ARG A 25 -1.51 14.74 38.23
C ARG A 25 -2.16 15.80 39.10
N ALA A 26 -3.32 16.31 38.73
CA ALA A 26 -4.07 17.29 39.51
C ALA A 26 -4.55 16.71 40.86
N SER A 27 -5.10 15.49 40.88
CA SER A 27 -5.59 14.83 42.11
C SER A 27 -4.47 14.47 43.09
N LYS A 28 -3.29 14.05 42.60
CA LYS A 28 -2.12 13.81 43.44
C LYS A 28 -1.46 15.08 43.98
N SER A 29 -1.95 16.25 43.56
CA SER A 29 -1.34 17.54 43.88
C SER A 29 -2.30 18.47 44.61
N ALA A 30 -3.01 17.95 45.63
CA ALA A 30 -4.00 18.68 46.43
C ALA A 30 -3.51 19.97 47.14
N ASN A 31 -2.25 20.39 46.92
CA ASN A 31 -1.61 21.59 47.45
C ASN A 31 -0.69 22.29 46.42
N LEU A 32 -1.02 22.30 45.12
CA LEU A 32 -0.25 23.09 44.14
C LEU A 32 -0.35 24.58 44.46
N ASN A 33 0.79 25.26 44.50
CA ASN A 33 0.77 26.72 44.42
C ASN A 33 0.42 27.17 42.99
N LYS A 34 0.09 28.47 42.83
CA LYS A 34 -0.33 29.04 41.53
C LYS A 34 0.66 28.81 40.39
N SER A 35 1.96 28.72 40.67
CA SER A 35 3.01 28.44 39.69
C SER A 35 2.91 27.01 39.18
N GLN A 36 2.83 26.03 40.09
CA GLN A 36 2.83 24.61 39.71
C GLN A 36 1.53 24.21 38.98
N PHE A 37 0.41 24.88 39.28
CA PHE A 37 -0.82 24.74 38.51
C PHE A 37 -0.70 25.37 37.11
N GLY A 38 0.02 26.48 37.00
CA GLY A 38 0.38 27.11 35.71
C GLY A 38 1.22 26.19 34.83
N ASP A 39 2.23 25.54 35.42
CA ASP A 39 3.10 24.57 34.72
C ASP A 39 2.28 23.38 34.21
N LEU A 40 1.41 22.81 35.05
CA LEU A 40 0.52 21.71 34.66
C LEU A 40 -0.43 22.11 33.53
N LYS A 41 -0.98 23.33 33.55
CA LYS A 41 -1.80 23.85 32.45
C LYS A 41 -0.98 24.03 31.16
N GLY A 42 0.28 24.44 31.28
CA GLY A 42 1.22 24.51 30.17
C GLY A 42 1.44 23.14 29.53
N ASP A 43 1.71 22.12 30.35
CA ASP A 43 1.86 20.74 29.89
C ASP A 43 0.59 20.21 29.20
N LEU A 44 -0.60 20.60 29.66
CA LEU A 44 -1.89 20.23 29.02
C LEU A 44 -2.00 20.79 27.62
N ASN A 45 -1.67 22.06 27.46
CA ASN A 45 -1.71 22.71 26.16
C ASN A 45 -0.70 22.07 25.22
N ASN A 46 0.52 21.79 25.68
CA ASN A 46 1.53 21.11 24.87
C ASN A 46 1.08 19.71 24.42
N ILE A 47 0.41 18.96 25.31
CA ILE A 47 -0.18 17.66 24.96
C ILE A 47 -1.31 17.85 23.94
N HIS A 48 -2.20 18.83 24.13
CA HIS A 48 -3.28 19.12 23.20
C HIS A 48 -2.75 19.43 21.79
N ASP A 49 -1.78 20.33 21.69
CA ASP A 49 -1.14 20.72 20.43
C ASP A 49 -0.46 19.51 19.75
N SER A 50 0.18 18.64 20.55
CA SER A 50 0.79 17.40 20.05
C SER A 50 -0.25 16.42 19.50
N VAL A 51 -1.41 16.30 20.15
CA VAL A 51 -2.52 15.45 19.71
C VAL A 51 -3.13 15.99 18.42
N GLU A 52 -3.33 17.30 18.31
CA GLU A 52 -3.82 17.95 17.10
C GLU A 52 -2.86 17.72 15.92
N ALA A 53 -1.56 17.89 16.14
CA ALA A 53 -0.54 17.61 15.12
C ALA A 53 -0.57 16.14 14.65
N ILE A 54 -0.73 15.19 15.58
CA ILE A 54 -0.84 13.75 15.24
C ILE A 54 -2.10 13.48 14.42
N GLN A 55 -3.23 14.11 14.75
CA GLN A 55 -4.47 13.96 13.99
C GLN A 55 -4.30 14.47 12.55
N GLN A 56 -3.73 15.66 12.38
CA GLN A 56 -3.46 16.24 11.05
C GLN A 56 -2.50 15.36 10.22
N ILE A 57 -1.45 14.80 10.85
CA ILE A 57 -0.54 13.85 10.20
C ILE A 57 -1.29 12.58 9.79
N GLY A 58 -2.16 12.06 10.64
CA GLY A 58 -3.00 10.90 10.33
C GLY A 58 -3.88 11.13 9.11
N GLU A 59 -4.60 12.24 9.07
CA GLU A 59 -5.49 12.61 7.96
C GLU A 59 -4.68 12.78 6.66
N SER A 60 -3.55 13.48 6.71
CA SER A 60 -2.66 13.65 5.55
C SER A 60 -2.12 12.32 5.02
N ASN A 61 -1.69 11.43 5.91
CA ASN A 61 -1.20 10.11 5.53
C ASN A 61 -2.31 9.24 4.92
N SER A 62 -3.52 9.31 5.46
CA SER A 62 -4.68 8.60 4.90
C SER A 62 -4.96 9.04 3.47
N GLY A 63 -4.94 10.35 3.20
CA GLY A 63 -5.08 10.89 1.85
C GLY A 63 -3.99 10.38 0.89
N LYS A 64 -2.72 10.47 1.31
CA LYS A 64 -1.57 9.99 0.50
C LYS A 64 -1.63 8.48 0.23
N ILE A 65 -2.04 7.67 1.20
CA ILE A 65 -2.17 6.22 1.05
C ILE A 65 -3.28 5.87 0.06
N ASN A 66 -4.42 6.56 0.13
CA ASN A 66 -5.51 6.35 -0.84
C ASN A 66 -5.06 6.70 -2.26
N GLU A 67 -4.37 7.84 -2.44
CA GLU A 67 -3.80 8.23 -3.73
C GLU A 67 -2.78 7.20 -4.26
N LEU A 68 -1.92 6.67 -3.38
CA LEU A 68 -0.98 5.62 -3.73
C LEU A 68 -1.69 4.32 -4.14
N ASN A 69 -2.77 3.95 -3.45
CA ASN A 69 -3.56 2.77 -3.79
C ASN A 69 -4.19 2.90 -5.17
N ASP A 70 -4.81 4.05 -5.48
CA ASP A 70 -5.40 4.30 -6.79
C ASP A 70 -4.34 4.25 -7.90
N LYS A 71 -3.15 4.82 -7.66
CA LYS A 71 -2.02 4.76 -8.59
C LYS A 71 -1.50 3.33 -8.79
N LEU A 72 -1.44 2.52 -7.74
CA LEU A 72 -1.01 1.12 -7.82
C LEU A 72 -1.95 0.29 -8.69
N VAL A 73 -3.27 0.46 -8.53
CA VAL A 73 -4.26 -0.24 -9.35
C VAL A 73 -4.08 0.10 -10.83
N VAL A 74 -3.96 1.39 -11.16
CA VAL A 74 -3.73 1.84 -12.54
C VAL A 74 -2.40 1.32 -13.09
N HIS A 75 -1.35 1.30 -12.25
CA HIS A 75 -0.03 0.80 -12.63
C HIS A 75 -0.02 -0.70 -12.93
N ASP A 76 -0.67 -1.50 -12.08
CA ASP A 76 -0.80 -2.95 -12.28
C ASP A 76 -1.61 -3.28 -13.54
N GLU A 77 -2.68 -2.51 -13.82
CA GLU A 77 -3.45 -2.65 -15.06
C GLU A 77 -2.61 -2.30 -16.29
N ALA A 78 -1.86 -1.18 -16.26
CA ALA A 78 -0.99 -0.78 -17.37
C ALA A 78 0.11 -1.82 -17.65
N HIS A 79 0.71 -2.39 -16.60
CA HIS A 79 1.65 -3.51 -16.73
C HIS A 79 0.99 -4.75 -17.31
N LEU A 80 -0.21 -5.11 -16.84
CA LEU A 80 -0.95 -6.26 -17.36
C LEU A 80 -1.22 -6.13 -18.87
N VAL A 81 -1.70 -4.97 -19.32
CA VAL A 81 -1.95 -4.69 -20.75
C VAL A 81 -0.65 -4.75 -21.56
N THR A 82 0.43 -4.15 -21.07
CA THR A 82 1.73 -4.16 -21.76
C THR A 82 2.28 -5.58 -21.91
N MET A 83 2.20 -6.37 -20.84
CA MET A 83 2.64 -7.76 -20.84
C MET A 83 1.78 -8.64 -21.75
N TYR A 84 0.46 -8.40 -21.79
CA TYR A 84 -0.45 -9.06 -22.72
C TYR A 84 0.01 -8.88 -24.17
N LEU A 85 0.20 -7.62 -24.61
CA LEU A 85 0.59 -7.31 -25.99
C LEU A 85 1.94 -7.93 -26.35
N ARG A 86 2.90 -7.88 -25.42
CA ARG A 86 4.24 -8.44 -25.63
C ARG A 86 4.22 -9.96 -25.71
N LEU A 87 3.53 -10.63 -24.78
CA LEU A 87 3.39 -12.08 -24.78
C LEU A 87 2.67 -12.56 -26.04
N GLU A 88 1.56 -11.92 -26.43
CA GLU A 88 0.83 -12.25 -27.64
C GLU A 88 1.74 -12.18 -28.88
N ARG A 89 2.44 -11.05 -29.06
CA ARG A 89 3.33 -10.86 -30.21
C ARG A 89 4.49 -11.85 -30.20
N ASP A 90 5.19 -11.96 -29.08
CA ASP A 90 6.43 -12.75 -29.00
C ASP A 90 6.11 -14.25 -29.12
N ILE A 91 5.02 -14.74 -28.50
CA ILE A 91 4.58 -16.15 -28.67
C ILE A 91 4.15 -16.43 -30.10
N ASN A 92 3.32 -15.58 -30.71
CA ASN A 92 2.83 -15.81 -32.08
C ASN A 92 3.98 -15.85 -33.08
N LYS A 93 4.97 -14.95 -32.95
CA LYS A 93 6.17 -14.97 -33.79
C LYS A 93 6.93 -16.31 -33.73
N GLU A 94 7.06 -16.88 -32.54
CA GLU A 94 7.78 -18.15 -32.34
C GLU A 94 6.94 -19.34 -32.84
N LEU A 95 5.61 -19.29 -32.66
CA LEU A 95 4.66 -20.26 -33.22
C LEU A 95 4.68 -20.27 -34.75
N GLU A 96 4.66 -19.09 -35.39
CA GLU A 96 4.78 -18.95 -36.84
C GLU A 96 6.10 -19.50 -37.36
N ARG A 97 7.18 -19.29 -36.62
CA ARG A 97 8.51 -19.83 -36.95
C ARG A 97 8.62 -21.34 -36.72
N GLY A 98 7.77 -21.91 -35.86
CA GLY A 98 7.73 -23.35 -35.55
C GLY A 98 8.80 -23.84 -34.57
N TYR A 99 9.60 -22.95 -33.99
CA TYR A 99 10.58 -23.28 -32.94
C TYR A 99 10.88 -22.06 -32.08
N THR A 100 11.37 -22.29 -30.86
CA THR A 100 11.88 -21.25 -29.97
C THR A 100 13.36 -21.39 -29.66
N THR A 101 13.99 -20.33 -29.16
CA THR A 101 15.38 -20.39 -28.68
C THR A 101 15.43 -20.57 -27.16
N VAL A 102 16.54 -21.10 -26.63
CA VAL A 102 16.72 -21.22 -25.17
C VAL A 102 16.51 -19.88 -24.46
N HIS A 103 17.07 -18.80 -25.01
CA HIS A 103 16.90 -17.45 -24.45
C HIS A 103 15.44 -16.98 -24.48
N ASN A 104 14.76 -17.11 -25.64
CA ASN A 104 13.38 -16.66 -25.76
C ASN A 104 12.44 -17.49 -24.87
N SER A 105 12.71 -18.79 -24.73
CA SER A 105 11.98 -19.68 -23.82
C SER A 105 12.03 -19.21 -22.38
N ASP A 106 13.23 -18.89 -21.87
CA ASP A 106 13.37 -18.37 -20.50
C ASP A 106 12.66 -17.02 -20.32
N VAL A 107 12.79 -16.11 -21.28
CA VAL A 107 12.15 -14.78 -21.24
C VAL A 107 10.62 -14.90 -21.25
N ILE A 108 10.05 -15.66 -22.18
CA ILE A 108 8.61 -15.84 -22.31
C ILE A 108 8.06 -16.57 -21.07
N HIS A 109 8.76 -17.58 -20.55
CA HIS A 109 8.35 -18.29 -19.33
C HIS A 109 8.26 -17.36 -18.11
N LYS A 110 9.31 -16.57 -17.87
CA LYS A 110 9.33 -15.59 -16.76
C LYS A 110 8.24 -14.55 -16.92
N MET A 111 8.05 -14.05 -18.15
CA MET A 111 7.04 -13.05 -18.44
C MET A 111 5.62 -13.59 -18.26
N HIS A 112 5.34 -14.82 -18.71
CA HIS A 112 4.05 -15.47 -18.50
C HIS A 112 3.75 -15.68 -17.01
N SER A 113 4.73 -16.15 -16.23
CA SER A 113 4.60 -16.29 -14.77
C SER A 113 4.25 -14.94 -14.10
N SER A 114 4.93 -13.86 -14.46
CA SER A 114 4.64 -12.53 -13.91
C SER A 114 3.26 -12.02 -14.35
N TYR A 115 2.88 -12.27 -15.60
CA TYR A 115 1.56 -11.92 -16.14
C TYR A 115 0.42 -12.61 -15.39
N LYS A 116 0.61 -13.90 -15.03
CA LYS A 116 -0.36 -14.64 -14.19
C LYS A 116 -0.52 -14.05 -12.80
N LYS A 117 0.56 -13.57 -12.18
CA LYS A 117 0.52 -12.94 -10.85
C LYS A 117 -0.29 -11.64 -10.85
N LEU A 118 -0.31 -10.92 -11.97
CA LEU A 118 -1.10 -9.70 -12.17
C LEU A 118 -2.57 -9.97 -12.55
N GLY A 119 -3.01 -11.24 -12.59
CA GLY A 119 -4.40 -11.59 -12.91
C GLY A 119 -4.67 -11.96 -14.39
N GLY A 120 -3.63 -12.25 -15.16
CA GLY A 120 -3.66 -12.55 -16.60
C GLY A 120 -4.84 -13.37 -17.15
N ASN A 121 -5.15 -13.19 -18.44
CA ASN A 121 -6.32 -13.75 -19.09
C ASN A 121 -6.12 -15.17 -19.66
N GLY A 122 -7.23 -15.84 -19.97
CA GLY A 122 -7.24 -17.21 -20.50
C GLY A 122 -6.74 -17.34 -21.94
N TYR A 123 -6.73 -16.26 -22.72
CA TYR A 123 -6.25 -16.30 -24.11
C TYR A 123 -4.73 -16.46 -24.17
N ILE A 124 -3.98 -15.66 -23.41
CA ILE A 124 -2.52 -15.81 -23.31
C ILE A 124 -2.15 -17.18 -22.74
N ASP A 125 -2.93 -17.71 -21.79
CA ASP A 125 -2.72 -19.07 -21.27
C ASP A 125 -2.88 -20.14 -22.36
N ALA A 126 -3.88 -20.00 -23.23
CA ALA A 126 -4.08 -20.91 -24.35
C ALA A 126 -2.95 -20.80 -25.39
N LEU A 127 -2.49 -19.58 -25.69
CA LEU A 127 -1.32 -19.36 -26.57
C LEU A 127 -0.05 -19.97 -25.98
N TYR A 128 0.21 -19.72 -24.71
CA TYR A 128 1.39 -20.22 -24.01
C TYR A 128 1.41 -21.75 -23.97
N LYS A 129 0.25 -22.40 -23.77
CA LYS A 129 0.14 -23.87 -23.86
C LYS A 129 0.52 -24.43 -25.22
N LYS A 130 0.27 -23.70 -26.32
CA LYS A 130 0.73 -24.11 -27.66
C LYS A 130 2.23 -23.90 -27.78
N TYR A 131 2.70 -22.74 -27.32
CA TYR A 131 4.11 -22.33 -27.37
C TYR A 131 5.06 -23.31 -26.70
N ILE A 132 4.72 -23.83 -25.52
CA ILE A 132 5.61 -24.76 -24.78
C ILE A 132 5.84 -26.11 -25.49
N ASN A 133 5.06 -26.42 -26.54
CA ASN A 133 5.27 -27.62 -27.35
C ASN A 133 6.24 -27.40 -28.51
N LEU A 134 6.72 -26.17 -28.73
CA LEU A 134 7.70 -25.88 -29.77
C LEU A 134 9.06 -26.51 -29.43
N GLU A 135 9.78 -26.93 -30.47
CA GLU A 135 11.18 -27.33 -30.33
C GLU A 135 12.02 -26.16 -29.80
N VAL A 136 12.87 -26.41 -28.81
CA VAL A 136 13.81 -25.42 -28.27
C VAL A 136 15.18 -25.64 -28.91
N ARG A 137 15.67 -24.61 -29.61
CA ARG A 137 16.98 -24.59 -30.27
C ARG A 137 17.94 -23.64 -29.56
N ASN A 138 19.23 -23.83 -29.76
CA ASN A 138 20.25 -22.91 -29.23
C ASN A 138 20.28 -21.60 -30.02
#